data_AF-A0A497D4J7-F1
#
_entry.id   AF-A0A497D4J7-F1
#
_cell.length_a   1.000
_cell.length_b   1.000
_cell.length_c   1.000
_cell.angle_alpha   90.00
_cell.angle_beta   90.00
_cell.angle_gamma   90.00
#
_symmetry.space_group_name_H-M   'P 1'
#
loop_
_entity.id
_entity.type
_entity.pdbx_description
1 polymer ?
#
loop_
_entity_poly.entity_id
_entity_poly.type
_entity_poly.pdbx_seq_one_letter_code
_entity_poly.pdbx_strand_id
1 'polypeptide(L)'
;YYKFLQEVRETDDWENWLLYMMEGVEQTSKETIILIKKIRELIFEYKNLLRDNYKFYSQDLLNNLFKHPYTKIEFIEKDLGVSRITAAKYLNELAKDGLLIKQKLGTGNYYINERLMNLLTMR
;
A
#
# COMPACT_ATOMS: atom_id res chain seq x y z
N TYR A 1 28.11 -0.99 -1.65
CA TYR A 1 28.10 0.49 -1.76
C TYR A 1 29.33 1.13 -1.12
N TYR A 2 29.48 1.17 0.20
CA TYR A 2 30.59 1.90 0.86
C TYR A 2 32.00 1.45 0.43
N LYS A 3 32.20 0.15 0.17
CA LYS A 3 33.45 -0.40 -0.37
C LYS A 3 33.83 0.23 -1.72
N PHE A 4 32.92 0.18 -2.71
CA PHE A 4 33.16 0.74 -4.05
C PHE A 4 33.37 2.26 -4.04
N LEU A 5 32.69 2.98 -3.13
CA LEU A 5 32.91 4.42 -2.99
C LEU A 5 34.29 4.76 -2.41
N GLN A 6 34.81 3.90 -1.53
CA GLN A 6 36.15 4.06 -0.97
C GLN A 6 37.24 3.69 -1.99
N GLU A 7 37.02 2.65 -2.80
CA GLU A 7 37.93 2.26 -3.90
C GLU A 7 38.04 3.37 -4.95
N VAL A 8 36.95 4.03 -5.34
CA VAL A 8 37.02 5.23 -6.21
C VAL A 8 37.93 6.32 -5.63
N ARG A 9 37.90 6.53 -4.31
CA ARG A 9 38.72 7.56 -3.66
C ARG A 9 40.20 7.20 -3.59
N GLU A 10 40.51 5.91 -3.46
CA GLU A 10 41.87 5.40 -3.26
C GLU A 10 42.57 5.05 -4.58
N THR A 11 41.82 4.59 -5.59
CA THR A 11 42.37 4.03 -6.83
C THR A 11 41.81 4.64 -8.12
N ASP A 12 40.94 5.65 -8.02
CA ASP A 12 40.29 6.31 -9.17
C ASP A 12 39.45 5.35 -10.05
N ASP A 13 38.97 4.24 -9.46
CA ASP A 13 38.24 3.17 -10.15
C ASP A 13 36.73 3.46 -10.26
N TRP A 14 36.39 4.46 -11.09
CA TRP A 14 35.01 4.91 -11.30
C TRP A 14 34.12 3.90 -12.02
N GLU A 15 34.71 3.03 -12.85
CA GLU A 15 33.97 2.08 -13.69
C GLU A 15 33.24 1.03 -12.84
N ASN A 16 33.94 0.43 -11.87
CA ASN A 16 33.36 -0.57 -10.98
C ASN A 16 32.26 0.00 -10.08
N TRP A 17 32.41 1.25 -9.62
CA TRP A 17 31.36 1.94 -8.87
C TRP A 17 30.13 2.22 -9.75
N LEU A 18 30.33 2.63 -11.01
CA LEU A 18 29.24 2.90 -11.94
C LEU A 18 28.45 1.63 -12.30
N LEU A 19 29.14 0.51 -12.57
CA LEU A 19 28.52 -0.79 -12.80
C LEU A 19 27.68 -1.24 -11.60
N TYR A 20 28.22 -1.10 -10.38
CA TYR A 20 27.49 -1.39 -9.15
C TYR A 20 26.20 -0.54 -9.01
N MET A 21 26.28 0.75 -9.34
CA MET A 21 25.11 1.65 -9.28
C MET A 21 24.07 1.29 -10.35
N MET A 22 24.49 0.95 -11.57
CA MET A 22 23.59 0.52 -12.64
C MET A 22 22.87 -0.78 -12.28
N GLU A 23 23.58 -1.76 -11.72
CA GLU A 23 23.00 -3.02 -11.25
C GLU A 23 21.98 -2.77 -10.12
N GLY A 24 22.31 -1.90 -9.16
CA GLY A 24 21.39 -1.51 -8.09
C GLY A 24 20.11 -0.85 -8.62
N VAL A 25 20.22 0.05 -9.60
CA VAL A 25 19.06 0.69 -10.25
C VAL A 25 18.24 -0.33 -11.04
N GLU A 26 18.89 -1.21 -11.81
CA GLU A 26 18.21 -2.25 -12.58
C GLU A 26 17.40 -3.19 -11.67
N GLN A 27 18.02 -3.69 -10.60
CA GLN A 27 17.39 -4.62 -9.68
C GLN A 27 16.20 -3.98 -8.95
N THR A 28 16.40 -2.79 -8.36
CA THR A 28 15.34 -2.07 -7.65
C THR A 28 14.18 -1.67 -8.58
N SER A 29 14.47 -1.35 -9.85
CA SER A 29 13.43 -1.06 -10.84
C SER A 29 12.60 -2.30 -11.16
N LYS A 30 13.24 -3.46 -11.38
CA LYS A 30 12.53 -4.74 -11.64
C LYS A 30 11.64 -5.13 -10.46
N GLU A 31 12.15 -5.04 -9.23
CA GLU A 31 11.38 -5.31 -8.01
C GLU A 31 10.18 -4.37 -7.87
N THR A 32 10.40 -3.07 -8.10
CA THR A 32 9.33 -2.06 -8.07
C THR A 32 8.24 -2.34 -9.11
N ILE A 33 8.62 -2.74 -10.34
CA ILE A 33 7.66 -3.12 -11.39
C ILE A 33 6.82 -4.32 -10.95
N ILE A 34 7.43 -5.33 -10.35
CA ILE A 34 6.72 -6.52 -9.87
C ILE A 34 5.74 -6.14 -8.76
N LEU A 35 6.16 -5.31 -7.81
CA LEU A 35 5.30 -4.81 -6.72
C LEU A 35 4.10 -4.04 -7.27
N ILE A 36 4.32 -3.10 -8.20
CA ILE A 36 3.25 -2.32 -8.83
C ILE A 36 2.24 -3.23 -9.53
N LYS A 37 2.70 -4.27 -10.24
CA LYS A 37 1.82 -5.25 -10.90
C LYS A 37 0.93 -5.97 -9.88
N LYS A 38 1.51 -6.49 -8.79
CA LYS A 38 0.76 -7.16 -7.71
C LYS A 38 -0.28 -6.24 -7.07
N ILE A 39 0.08 -4.98 -6.81
CA ILE A 39 -0.87 -4.00 -6.24
C ILE A 39 -2.02 -3.74 -7.23
N ARG A 40 -1.74 -3.60 -8.53
CA ARG A 40 -2.78 -3.40 -9.56
C ARG A 40 -3.75 -4.58 -9.64
N GLU A 41 -3.24 -5.80 -9.57
CA GLU A 41 -4.06 -7.02 -9.52
C GLU A 41 -4.97 -7.01 -8.28
N LEU A 42 -4.42 -6.67 -7.11
CA LEU A 42 -5.18 -6.57 -5.87
C LEU A 42 -6.27 -5.49 -5.92
N ILE A 43 -5.98 -4.33 -6.52
CA ILE A 43 -6.98 -3.26 -6.74
C ILE A 43 -8.12 -3.79 -7.61
N PHE A 44 -7.81 -4.51 -8.68
CA PHE A 44 -8.82 -5.07 -9.58
C PHE A 44 -9.70 -6.10 -8.87
N GLU A 45 -9.10 -6.97 -8.06
CA GLU A 45 -9.84 -7.95 -7.26
C GLU A 45 -10.78 -7.26 -6.26
N TYR A 46 -10.27 -6.30 -5.48
CA TYR A 46 -11.09 -5.52 -4.53
C TYR A 46 -12.20 -4.75 -5.24
N LYS A 47 -11.95 -4.23 -6.44
CA LYS A 47 -12.99 -3.54 -7.22
C LYS A 47 -14.18 -4.44 -7.49
N ASN A 48 -13.94 -5.68 -7.91
CA ASN A 48 -15.02 -6.63 -8.20
C ASN A 48 -15.69 -7.09 -6.90
N LEU A 49 -14.91 -7.50 -5.89
CA LEU A 49 -15.43 -7.90 -4.58
C LEU A 49 -16.30 -6.82 -3.95
N LEU A 50 -15.86 -5.56 -3.98
CA LEU A 50 -16.60 -4.46 -3.38
C LEU A 50 -17.89 -4.18 -4.16
N ARG A 51 -17.81 -4.13 -5.49
CA ARG A 51 -18.95 -3.86 -6.38
C ARG A 51 -20.04 -4.92 -6.25
N ASP A 52 -19.66 -6.18 -6.16
CA ASP A 52 -20.59 -7.31 -6.20
C ASP A 52 -21.27 -7.54 -4.84
N ASN A 53 -20.59 -7.22 -3.74
CA ASN A 53 -21.06 -7.56 -2.39
C ASN A 53 -21.56 -6.36 -1.56
N TYR A 54 -21.19 -5.11 -1.90
CA TYR A 54 -21.50 -3.95 -1.07
C TYR A 54 -22.26 -2.86 -1.82
N LYS A 55 -23.49 -2.59 -1.37
CA LYS A 55 -24.34 -1.53 -1.95
C LYS A 55 -23.74 -0.12 -1.86
N PHE A 56 -22.82 0.09 -0.93
CA PHE A 56 -22.12 1.36 -0.72
C PHE A 56 -20.80 1.46 -1.48
N TYR A 57 -20.51 0.54 -2.40
CA TYR A 57 -19.35 0.64 -3.27
C TYR A 57 -19.31 2.01 -3.97
N SER A 58 -18.14 2.64 -3.92
CA SER A 58 -17.78 3.80 -4.73
C SER A 58 -16.33 3.68 -5.17
N GLN A 59 -15.97 4.36 -6.27
CA GLN A 59 -14.57 4.43 -6.69
C GLN A 59 -13.71 5.13 -5.61
N ASP A 60 -14.27 6.09 -4.88
CA ASP A 60 -13.58 6.80 -3.80
C ASP A 60 -13.31 5.90 -2.59
N LEU A 61 -14.21 4.97 -2.27
CA LEU A 61 -13.96 3.94 -1.25
C LEU A 61 -12.76 3.09 -1.63
N LEU A 62 -12.77 2.55 -2.84
CA LEU A 62 -11.66 1.74 -3.34
C LEU A 62 -10.35 2.53 -3.31
N ASN A 63 -10.37 3.77 -3.80
CA ASN A 63 -9.19 4.64 -3.78
C ASN A 63 -8.69 4.87 -2.35
N ASN A 64 -9.57 5.13 -1.38
CA ASN A 64 -9.19 5.32 0.02
C ASN A 64 -8.48 4.08 0.60
N LEU A 65 -9.04 2.88 0.37
CA LEU A 65 -8.49 1.62 0.89
C LEU A 65 -7.11 1.25 0.34
N PHE A 66 -6.71 1.83 -0.81
CA PHE A 66 -5.41 1.60 -1.43
C PHE A 66 -4.45 2.79 -1.34
N LYS A 67 -4.96 4.00 -1.11
CA LYS A 67 -4.15 5.17 -0.77
C LYS A 67 -3.61 5.08 0.65
N HIS A 68 -4.36 4.44 1.55
CA HIS A 68 -4.03 4.29 2.95
C HIS A 68 -4.02 2.80 3.34
N PRO A 69 -2.84 2.16 3.48
CA PRO A 69 -2.73 0.75 3.90
C PRO A 69 -3.41 0.47 5.24
N TYR A 70 -3.51 1.49 6.09
CA TYR A 70 -4.42 1.55 7.23
C TYR A 70 -5.24 2.84 7.14
N THR A 71 -6.54 2.74 7.39
CA THR A 71 -7.46 3.89 7.36
C THR A 71 -8.18 4.07 8.69
N LYS A 72 -8.87 5.20 8.82
CA LYS A 72 -9.69 5.61 9.96
C LYS A 72 -11.04 6.12 9.45
N ILE A 73 -12.02 6.14 10.36
CA ILE A 73 -13.35 6.67 10.08
C ILE A 73 -13.28 8.10 9.49
N GLU A 74 -12.42 8.95 10.04
CA GLU A 74 -12.23 10.35 9.61
C GLU A 74 -11.76 10.48 8.15
N PHE A 75 -10.95 9.53 7.67
CA PHE A 75 -10.49 9.54 6.27
C PHE A 75 -11.62 9.14 5.31
N ILE A 76 -12.44 8.15 5.70
CA ILE A 76 -13.62 7.76 4.90
C ILE A 76 -14.67 8.87 4.89
N GLU A 77 -14.94 9.48 6.04
CA GLU A 77 -15.85 10.63 6.15
C GLU A 77 -15.43 11.76 5.22
N LYS A 78 -14.14 12.13 5.23
CA LYS A 78 -13.60 13.17 4.37
C LYS A 78 -13.61 12.79 2.89
N ASP A 79 -13.12 11.60 2.53
CA ASP A 79 -12.91 11.22 1.13
C ASP A 79 -14.23 10.85 0.42
N LEU A 80 -15.23 10.31 1.14
CA LEU A 80 -16.53 9.95 0.57
C LEU A 80 -17.62 11.01 0.84
N GLY A 81 -17.36 12.00 1.68
CA GLY A 81 -18.34 13.02 2.06
C GLY A 81 -19.55 12.46 2.83
N VAL A 82 -19.36 11.36 3.56
CA VAL A 82 -20.42 10.69 4.33
C VAL A 82 -20.28 10.99 5.82
N SER A 83 -21.37 10.90 6.57
CA SER A 83 -21.31 11.10 8.03
C SER A 83 -20.36 10.10 8.71
N ARG A 84 -19.76 10.51 9.83
CA ARG A 84 -18.97 9.63 10.69
C ARG A 84 -19.62 8.27 11.00
N ILE A 85 -20.93 8.26 11.25
CA ILE A 85 -21.69 7.03 11.55
C ILE A 85 -21.72 6.11 10.33
N THR A 86 -21.96 6.67 9.14
CA THR A 86 -21.96 5.93 7.87
C THR A 86 -20.56 5.41 7.54
N ALA A 87 -19.53 6.23 7.67
CA ALA A 87 -18.14 5.82 7.48
C ALA A 87 -17.75 4.67 8.42
N ALA A 88 -18.14 4.75 9.69
CA ALA A 88 -17.92 3.69 10.66
C ALA A 88 -18.66 2.41 10.27
N LYS A 89 -19.90 2.51 9.78
CA LYS A 89 -20.68 1.36 9.31
C LYS A 89 -19.94 0.65 8.18
N TYR A 90 -19.50 1.37 7.14
CA TYR A 90 -18.79 0.79 6.00
C TYR A 90 -17.52 0.05 6.43
N LEU A 91 -16.68 0.69 7.24
CA LEU A 91 -15.42 0.09 7.70
C LEU A 91 -15.64 -1.13 8.60
N ASN A 92 -16.65 -1.11 9.48
CA ASN A 92 -16.98 -2.25 10.32
C ASN A 92 -17.54 -3.42 9.49
N GLU A 93 -18.33 -3.16 8.45
CA GLU A 93 -18.87 -4.19 7.57
C GLU A 93 -17.75 -4.86 6.78
N LEU A 94 -16.86 -4.07 6.17
CA LEU A 94 -15.66 -4.59 5.49
C LEU A 94 -14.74 -5.38 6.44
N ALA A 95 -14.64 -4.96 7.71
CA ALA A 95 -13.85 -5.69 8.70
C ALA A 95 -14.51 -6.99 9.15
N LYS A 96 -15.84 -7.00 9.27
CA LYS A 96 -16.61 -8.20 9.61
C LYS A 96 -16.46 -9.28 8.54
N ASP A 97 -16.40 -8.88 7.28
CA ASP A 97 -16.27 -9.79 6.14
C ASP A 97 -14.81 -10.13 5.80
N GLY A 98 -13.86 -9.65 6.60
CA GLY A 98 -12.43 -10.00 6.47
C GLY A 98 -11.66 -9.24 5.38
N LEU A 99 -12.25 -8.24 4.73
CA LEU A 99 -11.52 -7.38 3.79
C LEU A 99 -10.57 -6.40 4.51
N LEU A 100 -10.87 -6.09 5.77
CA LEU A 100 -10.06 -5.24 6.64
C LEU A 100 -9.90 -5.89 8.02
N ILE A 101 -8.82 -5.55 8.72
CA ILE A 101 -8.65 -5.91 10.13
C ILE A 101 -8.88 -4.67 10.99
N LYS A 102 -9.86 -4.75 11.90
CA LYS A 102 -10.10 -3.69 12.86
C LYS A 102 -9.16 -3.85 14.05
N GLN A 103 -8.35 -2.84 14.33
CA GLN A 103 -7.45 -2.79 15.48
C GLN A 103 -7.72 -1.54 16.33
N LYS A 104 -7.85 -1.72 17.64
CA LYS A 104 -7.98 -0.61 18.58
C LYS A 104 -6.59 -0.21 19.09
N LEU A 105 -6.26 1.08 18.98
CA LEU A 105 -5.00 1.64 19.43
C LEU A 105 -5.29 2.92 20.21
N GLY A 106 -5.08 2.85 21.53
CA GLY A 106 -5.52 3.88 22.47
C GLY A 106 -7.03 4.11 22.40
N THR A 107 -7.44 5.34 22.11
CA THR A 107 -8.85 5.74 21.96
C THR A 107 -9.37 5.59 20.52
N GLY A 108 -8.50 5.31 19.54
CA GLY A 108 -8.83 5.24 18.12
C GLY A 108 -9.04 3.81 17.60
N ASN A 109 -9.92 3.67 16.61
CA ASN A 109 -10.05 2.45 15.81
C ASN A 109 -9.36 2.65 14.46
N TYR A 110 -8.52 1.69 14.09
CA TYR A 110 -7.84 1.60 12.80
C TYR A 110 -8.38 0.41 12.03
N TYR A 111 -8.41 0.53 10.71
CA TYR A 111 -8.84 -0.53 9.81
C TYR A 111 -7.74 -0.77 8.79
N ILE A 112 -7.16 -1.96 8.83
CA ILE A 112 -5.93 -2.31 8.11
C ILE A 112 -6.29 -3.16 6.90
N ASN A 113 -5.85 -2.74 5.72
CA ASN A 113 -5.86 -3.57 4.52
C ASN A 113 -4.63 -4.49 4.56
N GLU A 114 -4.76 -5.61 5.28
CA GLU A 114 -3.66 -6.54 5.53
C GLU A 114 -3.06 -7.08 4.22
N ARG A 115 -3.90 -7.35 3.22
CA ARG A 115 -3.45 -7.84 1.91
C ARG A 115 -2.55 -6.84 1.21
N LEU A 116 -2.91 -5.56 1.23
CA LEU A 116 -2.06 -4.49 0.70
C LEU A 116 -0.80 -4.31 1.55
N MET A 117 -0.94 -4.35 2.87
CA MET A 117 0.19 -4.19 3.78
C MET A 117 1.26 -5.27 3.54
N ASN A 118 0.84 -6.52 3.38
CA ASN A 118 1.72 -7.65 3.07
C ASN A 118 2.48 -7.44 1.75
N LEU A 119 1.83 -6.89 0.72
CA LEU A 119 2.53 -6.57 -0.53
C LEU A 119 3.60 -5.48 -0.32
N LEU A 120 3.33 -4.48 0.50
CA LEU A 120 4.25 -3.36 0.74
C LEU A 120 5.40 -3.70 1.70
N THR A 121 5.22 -4.69 2.58
CA THR A 121 6.23 -5.12 3.56
C THR A 121 7.05 -6.31 3.13
N MET A 122 6.59 -7.09 2.14
CA MET A 122 7.41 -8.12 1.49
C MET A 122 8.63 -7.47 0.83
N ARG A 123 9.80 -7.68 1.43
CA ARG A 123 11.13 -7.35 0.90
C ARG A 123 11.94 -8.63 0.77
#